data_AF-A0A2W6RM36-F1
#
_entry.id   AF-A0A2W6RM36-F1
#
_cell.length_a   1.000
_cell.length_b   1.000
_cell.length_c   1.000
_cell.angle_alpha   90.00
_cell.angle_beta   90.00
_cell.angle_gamma   90.00
#
_symmetry.space_group_name_H-M   'P 1'
#
loop_
_entity.id
_entity.type
_entity.pdbx_description
1 polymer ?
#
loop_
_entity_poly.entity_id
_entity_poly.type
_entity_poly.pdbx_seq_one_letter_code
_entity_poly.pdbx_strand_id
1 'polypeptide(L)'
;MPDVSPDIVFVRSRLLAWYDAHARSLPWRATAGAARTEPYRVWLSEVMLQQTTVPHATPYFHAFTTRWPRVEDLAAAEDAEVMAAWAGLGYYARARNLLACARAVAGRHGGVFPDTEAGLLALPGVGAYTAAAVAAIAFDRAANVVDGNVERVMARLFAVDAPVPAARPELRRLAGLFVTDERPGDWAQALMDLGATVCRPKSPDCAICPVSDQCRGLATGEPTRFPVKAKKADRPRRRGLAYVLFDRDGRVAVQTRPGKGLLGGMLGLPTSDWTAEEPSGQPPVPADWRTAGAVEHVFTHFSLTLTVLVAQVQSADDAWRWMAPEAARAALPTVFAKALDRALS
;
A
#
# COMPACT_ATOMS: atom_id res chain seq x y z
N MET A 1 -15.60 3.14 -35.99
CA MET A 1 -16.74 3.48 -35.12
C MET A 1 -16.72 4.98 -34.93
N PRO A 2 -17.85 5.70 -35.10
CA PRO A 2 -17.88 7.14 -34.89
C PRO A 2 -17.38 7.48 -33.49
N ASP A 3 -16.66 8.59 -33.42
CA ASP A 3 -15.98 9.17 -32.27
C ASP A 3 -16.96 9.69 -31.22
N VAL A 4 -17.78 8.80 -30.66
CA VAL A 4 -18.71 9.16 -29.59
C VAL A 4 -18.02 8.82 -28.27
N SER A 5 -17.47 9.85 -27.62
CA SER A 5 -17.06 9.77 -26.22
C SER A 5 -18.24 9.30 -25.36
N PRO A 6 -18.01 8.51 -24.30
CA PRO A 6 -19.03 8.21 -23.30
C PRO A 6 -19.79 9.47 -22.88
N ASP A 7 -21.11 9.38 -22.79
CA ASP A 7 -21.93 10.46 -22.24
C ASP A 7 -21.65 10.61 -20.74
N ILE A 8 -20.96 11.69 -20.37
CA ILE A 8 -20.49 11.94 -19.01
C ILE A 8 -21.65 12.07 -18.02
N VAL A 9 -22.72 12.77 -18.40
CA VAL A 9 -23.89 13.01 -17.54
C VAL A 9 -24.66 11.71 -17.32
N PHE A 10 -24.86 10.95 -18.40
CA PHE A 10 -25.50 9.65 -18.32
C PHE A 10 -24.70 8.67 -17.46
N VAL A 11 -23.40 8.50 -17.71
CA VAL A 11 -22.55 7.61 -16.90
C VAL A 11 -22.58 7.99 -15.43
N ARG A 12 -22.48 9.29 -15.12
CA ARG A 12 -22.50 9.78 -13.75
C ARG A 12 -23.81 9.44 -13.04
N SER A 13 -24.95 9.79 -13.67
CA SER A 13 -26.27 9.54 -13.10
C SER A 13 -26.54 8.06 -12.89
N ARG A 14 -26.21 7.20 -13.86
CA ARG A 14 -26.38 5.74 -13.77
C ARG A 14 -25.52 5.11 -12.68
N LEU A 15 -24.28 5.55 -12.55
CA LEU A 15 -23.39 5.00 -11.53
C LEU A 15 -23.77 5.45 -10.12
N LEU A 16 -24.20 6.70 -9.93
CA LEU A 16 -24.71 7.18 -8.64
C LEU A 16 -25.99 6.45 -8.23
N ALA A 17 -26.95 6.27 -9.15
CA ALA A 17 -28.16 5.50 -8.89
C ALA A 17 -27.86 4.03 -8.54
N TRP A 18 -26.88 3.43 -9.22
CA TRP A 18 -26.40 2.09 -8.86
C TRP A 18 -25.79 2.06 -7.46
N TYR A 19 -24.98 3.06 -7.12
CA TYR A 19 -24.35 3.17 -5.80
C TYR A 19 -25.40 3.32 -4.69
N ASP A 20 -26.44 4.13 -4.88
CA ASP A 20 -27.52 4.29 -3.90
C ASP A 20 -28.21 2.95 -3.55
N ALA A 21 -28.33 2.05 -4.52
CA ALA A 21 -28.94 0.73 -4.33
C ALA A 21 -27.95 -0.38 -3.89
N HIS A 22 -26.65 -0.25 -4.19
CA HIS A 22 -25.67 -1.34 -4.06
C HIS A 22 -24.41 -0.98 -3.25
N ALA A 23 -24.34 0.21 -2.66
CA ALA A 23 -23.19 0.65 -1.87
C ALA A 23 -22.85 -0.38 -0.79
N ARG A 24 -21.57 -0.74 -0.71
CA ARG A 24 -21.11 -1.66 0.32
C ARG A 24 -21.20 -1.00 1.69
N SER A 25 -21.78 -1.69 2.66
CA SER A 25 -21.68 -1.33 4.07
C SER A 25 -20.26 -1.63 4.57
N LEU A 26 -19.52 -0.58 4.93
CA LEU A 26 -18.15 -0.67 5.43
C LEU A 26 -18.01 0.17 6.72
N PRO A 27 -17.17 -0.23 7.70
CA PRO A 27 -17.07 0.45 9.00
C PRO A 27 -16.64 1.93 8.97
N TRP A 28 -16.01 2.34 7.88
CA TRP A 28 -15.50 3.69 7.62
C TRP A 28 -16.34 4.45 6.59
N ARG A 29 -17.55 3.98 6.28
CA ARG A 29 -18.50 4.69 5.43
C ARG A 29 -19.71 5.13 6.24
N ALA A 30 -20.27 6.26 5.86
CA ALA A 30 -21.57 6.69 6.36
C ALA A 30 -22.63 5.70 5.87
N THR A 31 -23.56 5.33 6.74
CA THR A 31 -24.77 4.63 6.31
C THR A 31 -25.68 5.60 5.56
N ALA A 32 -26.53 5.08 4.69
CA ALA A 32 -27.50 5.92 3.96
C ALA A 32 -28.34 6.75 4.94
N GLY A 33 -28.41 8.06 4.72
CA GLY A 33 -29.12 9.02 5.57
C GLY A 33 -28.38 9.47 6.84
N ALA A 34 -27.18 8.96 7.12
CA ALA A 34 -26.35 9.43 8.22
C ALA A 34 -25.50 10.65 7.83
N ALA A 35 -24.96 11.33 8.84
CA ALA A 35 -23.93 12.34 8.65
C ALA A 35 -22.70 11.75 7.94
N ARG A 36 -21.96 12.59 7.23
CA ARG A 36 -20.71 12.19 6.55
C ARG A 36 -19.73 11.58 7.55
N THR A 37 -18.92 10.66 7.04
CA THR A 37 -17.85 10.08 7.83
C THR A 37 -16.82 11.14 8.18
N GLU A 38 -16.44 11.20 9.45
CA GLU A 38 -15.44 12.15 9.92
C GLU A 38 -14.09 11.97 9.22
N PRO A 39 -13.35 13.06 8.93
CA PRO A 39 -12.08 13.03 8.21
C PRO A 39 -11.05 12.06 8.81
N TYR A 40 -10.97 11.98 10.14
CA TYR A 40 -10.07 11.05 10.83
C TYR A 40 -10.32 9.59 10.43
N ARG A 41 -11.60 9.18 10.40
CA ARG A 41 -11.99 7.80 10.06
C ARG A 41 -11.77 7.50 8.58
N VAL A 42 -12.09 8.44 7.69
CA VAL A 42 -11.84 8.29 6.25
C VAL A 42 -10.33 8.14 6.00
N TRP A 43 -9.53 9.09 6.50
CA TRP A 43 -8.07 9.07 6.35
C TRP A 43 -7.44 7.79 6.90
N LEU A 44 -7.82 7.37 8.11
CA LEU A 44 -7.32 6.15 8.72
C LEU A 44 -7.60 4.92 7.85
N SER A 45 -8.82 4.79 7.33
CA SER A 45 -9.20 3.68 6.46
C SER A 45 -8.41 3.68 5.15
N GLU A 46 -8.20 4.85 4.53
CA GLU A 46 -7.43 4.97 3.30
C GLU A 46 -5.97 4.57 3.50
N VAL A 47 -5.35 4.93 4.63
CA VAL A 47 -3.98 4.49 4.95
C VAL A 47 -3.93 2.98 5.19
N MET A 48 -4.92 2.41 5.89
CA MET A 48 -5.00 0.97 6.16
C MET A 48 -5.19 0.15 4.87
N LEU A 49 -5.99 0.63 3.93
CA LEU A 49 -6.32 -0.04 2.67
C LEU A 49 -5.21 0.02 1.61
N GLN A 50 -4.16 0.81 1.82
CA GLN A 50 -2.99 0.80 0.94
C GLN A 50 -2.34 -0.59 0.89
N GLN A 51 -2.52 -1.31 -0.21
CA GLN A 51 -2.02 -2.68 -0.40
C GLN A 51 -2.54 -3.69 0.65
N THR A 52 -3.70 -3.41 1.24
CA THR A 52 -4.40 -4.31 2.17
C THR A 52 -5.82 -4.56 1.68
N THR A 53 -6.34 -5.77 1.85
CA THR A 53 -7.73 -6.06 1.49
C THR A 53 -8.70 -5.52 2.55
N VAL A 54 -9.93 -5.21 2.14
CA VAL A 54 -11.00 -4.76 3.04
C VAL A 54 -11.19 -5.73 4.23
N PRO A 55 -11.36 -7.06 4.03
CA PRO A 55 -11.55 -7.98 5.16
C PRO A 55 -10.39 -7.99 6.16
N HIS A 56 -9.15 -7.80 5.69
CA HIS A 56 -7.98 -7.77 6.58
C HIS A 56 -7.89 -6.45 7.34
N ALA A 57 -8.25 -5.32 6.71
CA ALA A 57 -8.20 -4.00 7.34
C ALA A 57 -9.34 -3.75 8.35
N THR A 58 -10.52 -4.34 8.15
CA THR A 58 -11.71 -4.16 9.01
C THR A 58 -11.46 -4.34 10.52
N PRO A 59 -10.90 -5.48 11.00
CA PRO A 59 -10.68 -5.65 12.44
C PRO A 59 -9.69 -4.64 13.01
N TYR A 60 -8.65 -4.26 12.25
CA TYR A 60 -7.70 -3.22 12.66
C TYR A 60 -8.36 -1.85 12.76
N PHE A 61 -9.20 -1.49 11.79
CA PHE A 61 -9.92 -0.23 11.81
C PHE A 61 -10.81 -0.10 13.06
N HIS A 62 -11.53 -1.17 13.42
CA HIS A 62 -12.30 -1.20 14.66
C HIS A 62 -11.40 -1.03 15.89
N ALA A 63 -10.34 -1.83 16.01
CA ALA A 63 -9.43 -1.74 17.15
C ALA A 63 -8.80 -0.34 17.31
N PHE A 64 -8.35 0.26 16.20
CA PHE A 64 -7.79 1.61 16.22
C PHE A 64 -8.81 2.67 16.61
N THR A 65 -10.01 2.64 16.03
CA THR A 65 -11.03 3.66 16.33
C THR A 65 -11.70 3.47 17.70
N THR A 66 -11.62 2.29 18.30
CA THR A 66 -11.99 2.08 19.70
C THR A 66 -10.90 2.57 20.65
N ARG A 67 -9.62 2.29 20.35
CA ARG A 67 -8.49 2.66 21.21
C ARG A 67 -8.15 4.14 21.15
N TRP A 68 -8.22 4.73 19.96
CA TRP A 68 -7.97 6.14 19.69
C TRP A 68 -9.15 6.73 18.92
N PRO A 69 -10.23 7.09 19.62
CA PRO A 69 -11.46 7.59 19.01
C PRO A 69 -11.26 8.88 18.20
N ARG A 70 -10.35 9.74 18.63
CA ARG A 70 -9.99 10.99 17.94
C ARG A 70 -8.56 10.98 17.42
N VAL A 71 -8.27 11.89 16.48
CA VAL A 71 -6.92 12.05 15.94
C VAL A 71 -5.92 12.49 17.01
N GLU A 72 -6.36 13.26 18.01
CA GLU A 72 -5.52 13.71 19.13
C GLU A 72 -5.15 12.55 20.06
N ASP A 73 -6.06 11.59 20.27
CA ASP A 73 -5.79 10.38 21.05
C ASP A 73 -4.69 9.55 20.35
N LEU A 74 -4.78 9.40 19.03
CA LEU A 74 -3.76 8.71 18.24
C LEU A 74 -2.43 9.50 18.25
N ALA A 75 -2.49 10.83 18.19
CA ALA A 75 -1.31 11.68 18.19
C ALA A 75 -0.52 11.62 19.52
N ALA A 76 -1.24 11.50 20.63
CA ALA A 76 -0.68 11.39 21.98
C ALA A 76 -0.12 10.01 22.30
N ALA A 77 -0.44 8.99 21.50
CA ALA A 77 0.04 7.62 21.71
C ALA A 77 1.56 7.51 21.54
N GLU A 78 2.14 6.60 22.32
CA GLU A 78 3.55 6.23 22.19
C GLU A 78 3.79 5.48 20.87
N ASP A 79 4.92 5.74 20.22
CA ASP A 79 5.27 5.12 18.94
C ASP A 79 5.18 3.58 19.01
N ALA A 80 5.69 2.99 20.09
CA ALA A 80 5.69 1.54 20.30
C ALA A 80 4.27 0.96 20.40
N GLU A 81 3.33 1.70 20.99
CA GLU A 81 1.94 1.29 21.14
C GLU A 81 1.23 1.21 19.78
N VAL A 82 1.45 2.23 18.94
CA VAL A 82 0.89 2.28 17.58
C VAL A 82 1.52 1.20 16.69
N MET A 83 2.84 1.00 16.78
CA MET A 83 3.51 -0.07 16.03
C MET A 83 2.99 -1.46 16.43
N ALA A 84 2.74 -1.69 17.73
CA ALA A 84 2.18 -2.94 18.23
C ALA A 84 0.76 -3.17 17.71
N ALA A 85 -0.10 -2.14 17.76
CA ALA A 85 -1.46 -2.22 17.22
C ALA A 85 -1.49 -2.44 15.70
N TRP A 86 -0.52 -1.92 14.96
CA TRP A 86 -0.39 -2.09 13.51
C TRP A 86 0.23 -3.44 13.09
N ALA A 87 0.79 -4.20 14.04
CA ALA A 87 1.47 -5.46 13.73
C ALA A 87 0.54 -6.44 12.99
N GLY A 88 1.01 -6.98 11.86
CA GLY A 88 0.24 -7.86 10.98
C GLY A 88 -0.51 -7.16 9.84
N LEU A 89 -0.63 -5.82 9.84
CA LEU A 89 -1.23 -5.08 8.71
C LEU A 89 -0.23 -4.81 7.57
N GLY A 90 1.07 -5.01 7.82
CA GLY A 90 2.15 -4.86 6.83
C GLY A 90 2.58 -3.41 6.60
N TYR A 91 3.77 -3.23 5.99
CA TYR A 91 4.39 -1.94 5.69
C TYR A 91 4.42 -0.96 6.87
N TYR A 92 5.26 -1.21 7.88
CA TYR A 92 5.42 -0.36 9.08
C TYR A 92 5.73 1.12 8.80
N ALA A 93 6.26 1.45 7.63
CA ALA A 93 6.41 2.85 7.21
C ALA A 93 5.06 3.59 7.17
N ARG A 94 3.95 2.90 6.83
CA ARG A 94 2.59 3.46 6.90
C ARG A 94 2.20 3.82 8.32
N ALA A 95 2.45 2.94 9.29
CA ALA A 95 2.16 3.21 10.70
C ALA A 95 2.93 4.43 11.22
N ARG A 96 4.22 4.54 10.88
CA ARG A 96 5.05 5.68 11.29
C ARG A 96 4.55 6.99 10.67
N ASN A 97 4.25 6.96 9.37
CA ASN A 97 3.70 8.11 8.67
C ASN A 97 2.30 8.49 9.17
N LEU A 98 1.47 7.50 9.51
CA LEU A 98 0.15 7.68 10.12
C LEU A 98 0.29 8.47 11.42
N LEU A 99 1.16 8.02 12.33
CA LEU A 99 1.38 8.70 13.61
C LEU A 99 1.97 10.12 13.43
N ALA A 100 2.93 10.28 12.52
CA ALA A 100 3.48 11.59 12.18
C ALA A 100 2.41 12.55 11.63
N CYS A 101 1.49 12.05 10.80
CA CYS A 101 0.36 12.81 10.29
C CYS A 101 -0.64 13.17 11.39
N ALA A 102 -1.01 12.22 12.27
CA ALA A 102 -1.90 12.49 13.39
C ALA A 102 -1.35 13.60 14.29
N ARG A 103 -0.05 13.53 14.62
CA ARG A 103 0.66 14.58 15.38
C ARG A 103 0.68 15.92 14.65
N ALA A 104 0.87 15.93 13.33
CA ALA A 104 0.80 17.14 12.53
C ALA A 104 -0.61 17.77 12.53
N VAL A 105 -1.67 16.97 12.46
CA VAL A 105 -3.07 17.44 12.52
C VAL A 105 -3.40 17.98 13.91
N ALA A 106 -3.08 17.22 14.97
CA ALA A 106 -3.31 17.64 16.35
C ALA A 106 -2.56 18.95 16.68
N GLY A 107 -1.27 19.04 16.32
CA GLY A 107 -0.43 20.19 16.65
C GLY A 107 -0.62 21.40 15.73
N ARG A 108 -0.50 21.23 14.41
CA ARG A 108 -0.50 22.36 13.46
C ARG A 108 -1.89 22.81 13.02
N HIS A 109 -2.89 21.95 13.17
CA HIS A 109 -4.26 22.20 12.70
C HIS A 109 -5.32 22.05 13.81
N GLY A 110 -4.90 22.01 15.08
CA GLY A 110 -5.82 21.98 16.23
C GLY A 110 -6.76 20.79 16.27
N GLY A 111 -6.33 19.63 15.75
CA GLY A 111 -7.14 18.40 15.71
C GLY A 111 -8.08 18.31 14.51
N VAL A 112 -8.13 19.34 13.65
CA VAL A 112 -9.03 19.37 12.49
C VAL A 112 -8.22 19.13 11.21
N PHE A 113 -8.63 18.16 10.40
CA PHE A 113 -8.03 17.95 9.09
C PHE A 113 -8.31 19.15 8.17
N PRO A 114 -7.32 19.62 7.38
CA PRO A 114 -7.58 20.58 6.32
C PRO A 114 -8.65 20.06 5.37
N ASP A 115 -9.55 20.92 4.93
CA ASP A 115 -10.65 20.57 4.03
C ASP A 115 -10.33 20.79 2.54
N THR A 116 -9.09 21.19 2.24
CA THR A 116 -8.59 21.38 0.87
C THR A 116 -7.60 20.29 0.48
N GLU A 117 -7.61 19.88 -0.78
CA GLU A 117 -6.67 18.87 -1.29
C GLU A 117 -5.21 19.30 -1.08
N ALA A 118 -4.89 20.59 -1.29
CA ALA A 118 -3.56 21.14 -1.05
C ALA A 118 -3.14 21.06 0.43
N GLY A 119 -4.05 21.38 1.35
CA GLY A 119 -3.80 21.27 2.79
C GLY A 119 -3.60 19.83 3.23
N LEU A 120 -4.40 18.90 2.71
CA LEU A 120 -4.27 17.46 2.97
C LEU A 120 -2.95 16.90 2.44
N LEU A 121 -2.55 17.29 1.22
CA LEU A 121 -1.29 16.85 0.59
C LEU A 121 -0.04 17.32 1.35
N ALA A 122 -0.12 18.42 2.09
CA ALA A 122 0.98 18.93 2.92
C ALA A 122 1.18 18.13 4.22
N LEU A 123 0.29 17.19 4.54
CA LEU A 123 0.41 16.34 5.73
C LEU A 123 1.42 15.20 5.52
N PRO A 124 2.20 14.81 6.55
CA PRO A 124 3.16 13.72 6.46
C PRO A 124 2.54 12.42 5.95
N GLY A 125 3.12 11.82 4.91
CA GLY A 125 2.68 10.53 4.39
C GLY A 125 1.32 10.51 3.68
N VAL A 126 0.69 11.67 3.49
CA VAL A 126 -0.51 11.80 2.66
C VAL A 126 -0.08 12.04 1.22
N GLY A 127 -0.36 11.08 0.34
CA GLY A 127 -0.13 11.22 -1.10
C GLY A 127 -1.34 11.82 -1.82
N ALA A 128 -1.16 12.17 -3.10
CA ALA A 128 -2.21 12.77 -3.93
C ALA A 128 -3.54 11.99 -3.94
N TYR A 129 -3.48 10.66 -4.00
CA TYR A 129 -4.67 9.81 -3.91
C TYR A 129 -5.42 10.00 -2.58
N THR A 130 -4.73 9.87 -1.45
CA THR A 130 -5.35 9.97 -0.12
C THR A 130 -5.87 11.39 0.14
N ALA A 131 -5.15 12.42 -0.31
CA ALA A 131 -5.61 13.81 -0.23
C ALA A 131 -6.94 14.00 -0.99
N ALA A 132 -7.01 13.56 -2.25
CA ALA A 132 -8.24 13.66 -3.04
C ALA A 132 -9.38 12.82 -2.44
N ALA A 133 -9.10 11.60 -1.95
CA ALA A 133 -10.09 10.72 -1.35
C ALA A 133 -10.70 11.34 -0.08
N VAL A 134 -9.87 11.87 0.83
CA VAL A 134 -10.35 12.55 2.05
C VAL A 134 -11.11 13.83 1.70
N ALA A 135 -10.61 14.63 0.76
CA ALA A 135 -11.29 15.85 0.30
C ALA A 135 -12.70 15.55 -0.24
N ALA A 136 -12.84 14.53 -1.09
CA ALA A 136 -14.13 14.14 -1.65
C ALA A 136 -15.05 13.50 -0.60
N ILE A 137 -14.58 12.49 0.12
CA ILE A 137 -15.44 11.64 0.95
C ILE A 137 -15.83 12.36 2.25
N ALA A 138 -14.86 12.97 2.94
CA ALA A 138 -15.11 13.58 4.24
C ALA A 138 -15.65 15.02 4.13
N PHE A 139 -15.18 15.78 3.13
CA PHE A 139 -15.47 17.21 3.00
C PHE A 139 -16.34 17.58 1.79
N ASP A 140 -16.75 16.61 0.97
CA ASP A 140 -17.50 16.83 -0.28
C ASP A 140 -16.86 17.82 -1.25
N ARG A 141 -15.54 17.89 -1.29
CA ARG A 141 -14.86 18.72 -2.28
C ARG A 141 -14.79 17.96 -3.60
N ALA A 142 -15.07 18.66 -4.70
CA ALA A 142 -14.80 18.16 -6.04
C ALA A 142 -13.31 17.85 -6.20
N ALA A 143 -12.95 16.57 -6.08
CA ALA A 143 -11.59 16.09 -6.16
C ALA A 143 -11.51 14.85 -7.07
N ASN A 144 -10.45 14.77 -7.86
CA ASN A 144 -10.27 13.68 -8.83
C ASN A 144 -9.56 12.49 -8.18
N VAL A 145 -10.36 11.58 -7.60
CA VAL A 145 -9.87 10.40 -6.88
C VAL A 145 -9.55 9.27 -7.84
N VAL A 146 -8.26 8.97 -8.04
CA VAL A 146 -7.80 7.95 -9.00
C VAL A 146 -6.84 6.97 -8.35
N ASP A 147 -7.29 5.73 -8.19
CA ASP A 147 -6.48 4.56 -7.83
C ASP A 147 -6.34 3.59 -9.00
N GLY A 148 -5.72 2.43 -8.78
CA GLY A 148 -5.59 1.39 -9.81
C GLY A 148 -6.93 0.76 -10.25
N ASN A 149 -7.99 0.89 -9.46
CA ASN A 149 -9.33 0.47 -9.85
C ASN A 149 -9.95 1.47 -10.81
N VAL A 150 -9.89 2.76 -10.49
CA VAL A 150 -10.36 3.85 -11.35
C VAL A 150 -9.56 3.90 -12.65
N GLU A 151 -8.23 3.77 -12.61
CA GLU A 151 -7.38 3.66 -13.81
C GLU A 151 -7.90 2.58 -14.76
N ARG A 152 -8.25 1.39 -14.23
CA ARG A 152 -8.80 0.29 -15.02
C ARG A 152 -10.19 0.58 -15.57
N VAL A 153 -11.08 1.16 -14.76
CA VAL A 153 -12.43 1.55 -15.20
C VAL A 153 -12.33 2.56 -16.35
N MET A 154 -11.51 3.60 -16.20
CA MET A 154 -11.33 4.62 -17.24
C MET A 154 -10.69 4.05 -18.50
N ALA A 155 -9.68 3.18 -18.36
CA ALA A 155 -9.03 2.55 -19.51
C ALA A 155 -10.02 1.72 -20.34
N ARG A 156 -10.97 1.05 -19.68
CA ARG A 156 -12.04 0.28 -20.34
C ARG A 156 -13.13 1.19 -20.90
N LEU A 157 -13.63 2.13 -20.11
CA LEU A 157 -14.73 3.02 -20.50
C LEU A 157 -14.38 3.80 -21.78
N PHE A 158 -13.14 4.28 -21.88
CA PHE A 158 -12.67 5.05 -23.04
C PHE A 158 -11.86 4.25 -24.07
N ALA A 159 -11.61 2.96 -23.83
CA ALA A 159 -10.73 2.12 -24.67
C ALA A 159 -9.34 2.75 -24.90
N VAL A 160 -8.64 3.11 -23.82
CA VAL A 160 -7.33 3.76 -23.90
C VAL A 160 -6.25 2.74 -24.28
N ASP A 161 -5.75 2.85 -25.50
CA ASP A 161 -4.74 1.93 -26.06
C ASP A 161 -3.30 2.17 -25.58
N ALA A 162 -3.02 3.36 -25.03
CA ALA A 162 -1.71 3.65 -24.48
C ALA A 162 -1.37 2.67 -23.33
N PRO A 163 -0.14 2.12 -23.29
CA PRO A 163 0.25 1.21 -22.23
C PRO A 163 0.49 1.93 -20.90
N VAL A 164 0.10 1.33 -19.78
CA VAL A 164 0.48 1.78 -18.43
C VAL A 164 1.97 1.45 -18.21
N PRO A 165 2.80 2.40 -17.72
CA PRO A 165 2.43 3.63 -17.00
C PRO A 165 2.20 4.88 -17.87
N ALA A 166 2.54 4.88 -19.16
CA ALA A 166 2.45 6.06 -20.03
C ALA A 166 1.00 6.60 -20.16
N ALA A 167 -0.01 5.73 -20.02
CA ALA A 167 -1.41 6.13 -20.05
C ALA A 167 -1.91 6.88 -18.81
N ARG A 168 -1.19 6.85 -17.67
CA ARG A 168 -1.70 7.39 -16.40
C ARG A 168 -2.13 8.86 -16.44
N PRO A 169 -1.38 9.78 -17.08
CA PRO A 169 -1.82 11.18 -17.19
C PRO A 169 -3.16 11.31 -17.91
N GLU A 170 -3.35 10.55 -18.99
CA GLU A 170 -4.59 10.57 -19.76
C GLU A 170 -5.75 9.93 -18.99
N LEU A 171 -5.53 8.80 -18.32
CA LEU A 171 -6.54 8.17 -17.47
C LEU A 171 -7.00 9.08 -16.33
N ARG A 172 -6.07 9.85 -15.73
CA ARG A 172 -6.39 10.85 -14.72
C ARG A 172 -7.19 12.00 -15.32
N ARG A 173 -6.83 12.50 -16.52
CA ARG A 173 -7.59 13.54 -17.23
C ARG A 173 -9.03 13.08 -17.52
N LEU A 174 -9.20 11.86 -18.01
CA LEU A 174 -10.50 11.25 -18.32
C LEU A 174 -11.36 11.07 -17.06
N ALA A 175 -10.78 10.59 -15.95
CA ALA A 175 -11.48 10.53 -14.67
C ALA A 175 -11.96 11.92 -14.21
N GLY A 176 -11.14 12.95 -14.46
CA GLY A 176 -11.44 14.34 -14.13
C GLY A 176 -12.66 14.90 -14.86
N LEU A 177 -13.02 14.37 -16.04
CA LEU A 177 -14.22 14.80 -16.78
C LEU A 177 -15.52 14.57 -16.01
N PHE A 178 -15.53 13.60 -15.08
CA PHE A 178 -16.71 13.27 -14.29
C PHE A 178 -16.78 14.02 -12.95
N VAL A 179 -15.76 14.80 -12.60
CA VAL A 179 -15.69 15.47 -11.30
C VAL A 179 -16.56 16.73 -11.33
N THR A 180 -17.57 16.76 -10.47
CA THR A 180 -18.54 17.86 -10.33
C THR A 180 -18.79 18.16 -8.85
N ASP A 181 -19.40 19.30 -8.56
CA ASP A 181 -19.80 19.66 -7.18
C ASP A 181 -21.03 18.89 -6.67
N GLU A 182 -21.78 18.22 -7.54
CA GLU A 182 -22.91 17.37 -7.13
C GLU A 182 -22.40 16.03 -6.58
N ARG A 183 -22.50 15.76 -5.27
CA ARG A 183 -22.13 14.46 -4.65
C ARG A 183 -20.72 13.92 -4.97
N PRO A 184 -19.64 14.72 -4.89
CA PRO A 184 -18.28 14.26 -5.21
C PRO A 184 -17.81 13.10 -4.31
N GLY A 185 -18.18 13.07 -3.03
CA GLY A 185 -17.84 11.97 -2.13
C GLY A 185 -18.47 10.63 -2.51
N ASP A 186 -19.73 10.64 -2.94
CA ASP A 186 -20.42 9.43 -3.40
C ASP A 186 -19.88 8.97 -4.74
N TRP A 187 -19.57 9.90 -5.66
CA TRP A 187 -18.97 9.56 -6.95
C TRP A 187 -17.63 8.83 -6.79
N ALA A 188 -16.75 9.33 -5.93
CA ALA A 188 -15.48 8.69 -5.65
C ALA A 188 -15.67 7.25 -5.16
N GLN A 189 -16.59 7.05 -4.20
CA GLN A 189 -16.87 5.73 -3.64
C GLN A 189 -17.59 4.80 -4.63
N ALA A 190 -18.47 5.33 -5.47
CA ALA A 190 -19.18 4.58 -6.50
C ALA A 190 -18.21 4.03 -7.55
N LEU A 191 -17.25 4.83 -8.01
CA LEU A 191 -16.18 4.38 -8.90
C LEU A 191 -15.29 3.31 -8.25
N MET A 192 -14.92 3.49 -6.98
CA MET A 192 -14.16 2.49 -6.23
C MET A 192 -14.92 1.17 -6.13
N ASP A 193 -16.21 1.22 -5.80
CA ASP A 193 -17.08 0.04 -5.69
C ASP A 193 -17.24 -0.65 -7.04
N LEU A 194 -17.54 0.11 -8.10
CA LEU A 194 -17.63 -0.42 -9.47
C LEU A 194 -16.35 -1.14 -9.85
N GLY A 195 -15.19 -0.53 -9.64
CA GLY A 195 -13.90 -1.13 -9.94
C GLY A 195 -13.63 -2.39 -9.12
N ALA A 196 -13.96 -2.37 -7.83
CA ALA A 196 -13.69 -3.48 -6.92
C ALA A 196 -14.60 -4.70 -7.15
N THR A 197 -15.89 -4.50 -7.43
CA THR A 197 -16.89 -5.59 -7.42
C THR A 197 -17.37 -6.00 -8.80
N VAL A 198 -17.48 -5.05 -9.74
CA VAL A 198 -18.06 -5.29 -11.08
C VAL A 198 -16.99 -5.30 -12.17
N CYS A 199 -16.28 -4.19 -12.35
CA CYS A 199 -15.25 -4.00 -13.37
C CYS A 199 -13.90 -4.61 -12.92
N ARG A 200 -13.91 -5.90 -12.57
CA ARG A 200 -12.77 -6.62 -11.97
C ARG A 200 -11.62 -6.85 -12.97
N PRO A 201 -10.38 -7.03 -12.51
CA PRO A 201 -9.22 -7.15 -13.40
C PRO A 201 -9.28 -8.29 -14.42
N LYS A 202 -9.67 -9.51 -14.00
CA LYS A 202 -9.65 -10.71 -14.86
C LYS A 202 -11.01 -11.08 -15.44
N SER A 203 -12.06 -11.00 -14.64
CA SER A 203 -13.41 -11.43 -15.02
C SER A 203 -14.41 -10.32 -14.66
N PRO A 204 -14.51 -9.23 -15.44
CA PRO A 204 -15.48 -8.19 -15.19
C PRO A 204 -16.91 -8.68 -15.46
N ASP A 205 -17.86 -8.34 -14.59
CA ASP A 205 -19.27 -8.70 -14.79
C ASP A 205 -19.98 -7.62 -15.62
N CYS A 206 -19.61 -7.54 -16.91
CA CYS A 206 -20.12 -6.51 -17.81
C CYS A 206 -21.65 -6.51 -17.97
N ALA A 207 -22.29 -7.69 -17.82
CA ALA A 207 -23.75 -7.83 -17.93
C ALA A 207 -24.52 -7.07 -16.83
N ILE A 208 -23.92 -6.87 -15.65
CA ILE A 208 -24.53 -6.13 -14.53
C ILE A 208 -23.94 -4.72 -14.37
N CYS A 209 -23.00 -4.34 -15.22
CA CYS A 209 -22.35 -3.05 -15.12
C CYS A 209 -23.33 -1.92 -15.49
N PRO A 210 -23.56 -0.93 -14.61
CA PRO A 210 -24.59 0.09 -14.80
C PRO A 210 -24.33 1.05 -15.96
N VAL A 211 -23.11 1.04 -16.51
CA VAL A 211 -22.60 1.93 -17.56
C VAL A 211 -21.97 1.13 -18.72
N SER A 212 -22.38 -0.13 -18.88
CA SER A 212 -21.87 -1.05 -19.91
C SER A 212 -22.18 -0.58 -21.34
N ASP A 213 -23.32 0.05 -21.53
CA ASP A 213 -23.77 0.67 -22.78
C ASP A 213 -22.86 1.81 -23.27
N GLN A 214 -22.18 2.49 -22.34
CA GLN A 214 -21.20 3.53 -22.63
C GLN A 214 -19.75 3.02 -22.68
N CYS A 215 -19.52 1.72 -22.44
CA CYS A 215 -18.16 1.17 -22.32
C CYS A 215 -17.55 0.82 -23.68
N ARG A 216 -16.66 1.68 -24.18
CA ARG A 216 -15.99 1.45 -25.46
C ARG A 216 -15.13 0.19 -25.47
N GLY A 217 -14.47 -0.14 -24.37
CA GLY A 217 -13.70 -1.37 -24.21
C GLY A 217 -14.56 -2.63 -24.20
N LEU A 218 -15.84 -2.54 -23.82
CA LEU A 218 -16.79 -3.64 -23.99
C LEU A 218 -17.21 -3.76 -25.45
N ALA A 219 -17.44 -2.63 -26.13
CA ALA A 219 -17.81 -2.60 -27.55
C ALA A 219 -16.72 -3.18 -28.49
N THR A 220 -15.46 -3.30 -28.05
CA THR A 220 -14.42 -4.02 -28.80
C THR A 220 -14.55 -5.54 -28.73
N GLY A 221 -15.39 -6.07 -27.83
CA GLY A 221 -15.49 -7.50 -27.52
C GLY A 221 -14.41 -8.03 -26.56
N GLU A 222 -13.41 -7.21 -26.19
CA GLU A 222 -12.28 -7.63 -25.34
C GLU A 222 -11.95 -6.60 -24.25
N PRO A 223 -12.85 -6.36 -23.26
CA PRO A 223 -12.62 -5.36 -22.22
C PRO A 223 -11.41 -5.67 -21.32
N THR A 224 -11.00 -6.93 -21.24
CA THR A 224 -9.83 -7.37 -20.44
C THR A 224 -8.49 -6.99 -21.08
N ARG A 225 -8.47 -6.58 -22.35
CA ARG A 225 -7.28 -5.98 -22.99
C ARG A 225 -6.88 -4.68 -22.29
N PHE A 226 -7.82 -3.97 -21.69
CA PHE A 226 -7.61 -2.70 -21.00
C PHE A 226 -7.51 -2.88 -19.47
N PRO A 227 -6.59 -2.16 -18.80
CA PRO A 227 -5.57 -1.29 -19.38
C PRO A 227 -4.48 -2.09 -20.11
N VAL A 228 -3.97 -1.54 -21.21
CA VAL A 228 -2.83 -2.12 -21.93
C VAL A 228 -1.61 -2.11 -21.02
N LYS A 229 -0.95 -3.26 -20.86
CA LYS A 229 0.24 -3.38 -20.03
C LYS A 229 1.48 -3.11 -20.89
N ALA A 230 2.36 -2.23 -20.44
CA ALA A 230 3.68 -2.13 -21.05
C ALA A 230 4.41 -3.49 -20.98
N LYS A 231 5.23 -3.76 -21.99
CA LYS A 231 6.17 -4.88 -21.95
C LYS A 231 7.06 -4.69 -20.72
N LYS A 232 7.10 -5.68 -19.83
CA LYS A 232 7.96 -5.62 -18.64
C LYS A 232 9.41 -5.55 -19.12
N ALA A 233 10.12 -4.51 -18.74
CA ALA A 233 11.58 -4.50 -18.84
C ALA A 233 12.14 -5.62 -17.96
N ASP A 234 13.34 -6.09 -18.31
CA ASP A 234 14.02 -7.08 -17.48
C ASP A 234 14.19 -6.53 -16.06
N ARG A 235 13.81 -7.36 -15.09
CA ARG A 235 13.90 -6.98 -13.68
C ARG A 235 15.39 -6.90 -13.32
N PRO A 236 15.87 -5.76 -12.79
CA PRO A 236 17.25 -5.66 -12.32
C PRO A 236 17.55 -6.76 -11.32
N ARG A 237 18.71 -7.40 -11.47
CA ARG A 237 19.24 -8.36 -10.51
C ARG A 237 20.21 -7.64 -9.59
N ARG A 238 20.08 -7.88 -8.29
CA ARG A 238 21.03 -7.43 -7.28
C ARG A 238 21.60 -8.63 -6.55
N ARG A 239 22.82 -8.48 -6.05
CA ARG A 239 23.54 -9.47 -5.26
C ARG A 239 23.96 -8.84 -3.94
N GLY A 240 24.07 -9.66 -2.90
CA GLY A 240 24.52 -9.23 -1.58
C GLY A 240 25.02 -10.42 -0.76
N LEU A 241 25.68 -10.12 0.35
CA LEU A 241 26.06 -11.07 1.39
C LEU A 241 25.08 -10.95 2.55
N ALA A 242 24.68 -12.09 3.13
CA ALA A 242 23.99 -12.17 4.41
C ALA A 242 24.86 -12.91 5.41
N TYR A 243 25.13 -12.27 6.54
CA TYR A 243 25.98 -12.82 7.60
C TYR A 243 25.11 -13.40 8.71
N VAL A 244 25.08 -14.72 8.85
CA VAL A 244 24.36 -15.41 9.92
C VAL A 244 25.36 -15.80 10.99
N LEU A 245 25.29 -15.13 12.12
CA LEU A 245 26.20 -15.35 13.25
C LEU A 245 25.47 -16.08 14.37
N PHE A 246 26.02 -17.19 14.83
CA PHE A 246 25.52 -17.92 15.99
C PHE A 246 26.44 -17.73 17.20
N ASP A 247 25.87 -17.70 18.40
CA ASP A 247 26.64 -17.82 19.63
C ASP A 247 26.81 -19.29 20.05
N ARG A 248 27.44 -19.53 21.19
CA ARG A 248 27.64 -20.88 21.76
C ARG A 248 26.32 -21.58 22.12
N ASP A 249 25.26 -20.82 22.39
CA ASP A 249 23.95 -21.32 22.81
C ASP A 249 23.02 -21.55 21.60
N GLY A 250 23.52 -21.37 20.37
CA GLY A 250 22.78 -21.54 19.13
C GLY A 250 21.82 -20.39 18.81
N ARG A 251 21.90 -19.27 19.54
CA ARG A 251 21.11 -18.07 19.23
C ARG A 251 21.72 -17.33 18.05
N VAL A 252 20.88 -16.73 17.22
CA VAL A 252 21.29 -15.95 16.05
C VAL A 252 21.36 -14.46 16.39
N ALA A 253 22.42 -13.79 15.92
CA ALA A 253 22.55 -12.34 15.96
C ALA A 253 21.63 -11.68 14.93
N VAL A 254 20.82 -10.73 15.39
CA VAL A 254 19.97 -9.88 14.55
C VAL A 254 20.14 -8.41 14.92
N GLN A 255 19.84 -7.52 13.99
CA GLN A 255 19.91 -6.08 14.18
C GLN A 255 18.67 -5.38 13.63
N THR A 256 18.32 -4.23 14.19
CA THR A 256 17.33 -3.34 13.59
C THR A 256 17.96 -2.60 12.42
N ARG A 257 17.39 -2.72 11.22
CA ARG A 257 17.88 -2.01 10.04
C ARG A 257 17.68 -0.50 10.20
N PRO A 258 18.54 0.35 9.57
CA PRO A 258 18.36 1.80 9.57
C PRO A 258 16.93 2.20 9.20
N GLY A 259 16.39 3.26 9.82
CA GLY A 259 15.00 3.66 9.64
C GLY A 259 14.63 4.06 8.20
N LYS A 260 15.61 4.50 7.41
CA LYS A 260 15.48 4.86 5.99
C LYS A 260 15.97 3.73 5.09
N GLY A 261 15.34 3.59 3.92
CA GLY A 261 15.72 2.61 2.91
C GLY A 261 14.90 1.31 2.96
N LEU A 262 15.37 0.30 2.26
CA LEU A 262 14.63 -0.95 2.07
C LEU A 262 14.57 -1.76 3.37
N LEU A 263 13.35 -2.17 3.74
CA LEU A 263 13.02 -2.82 5.01
C LEU A 263 13.42 -1.96 6.23
N GLY A 264 13.35 -0.63 6.11
CA GLY A 264 13.84 0.29 7.13
C GLY A 264 13.08 0.21 8.46
N GLY A 265 13.84 0.08 9.55
CA GLY A 265 13.32 -0.12 10.91
C GLY A 265 12.81 -1.53 11.20
N MET A 266 12.95 -2.48 10.28
CA MET A 266 12.64 -3.89 10.52
C MET A 266 13.85 -4.62 11.10
N LEU A 267 13.61 -5.71 11.81
CA LEU A 267 14.65 -6.67 12.18
C LEU A 267 15.29 -7.25 10.91
N GLY A 268 16.60 -7.49 10.94
CA GLY A 268 17.32 -8.08 9.81
C GLY A 268 18.59 -8.77 10.25
N LEU A 269 19.16 -9.52 9.30
CA LEU A 269 20.53 -10.01 9.41
C LEU A 269 21.49 -8.90 8.96
N PRO A 270 22.74 -8.88 9.44
CA PRO A 270 23.80 -8.06 8.86
C PRO A 270 23.99 -8.44 7.38
N THR A 271 24.13 -7.43 6.52
CA THR A 271 24.34 -7.64 5.08
C THR A 271 25.37 -6.68 4.51
N SER A 272 25.99 -7.05 3.40
CA SER A 272 26.62 -6.07 2.51
C SER A 272 25.56 -5.16 1.85
N ASP A 273 26.03 -4.19 1.08
CA ASP A 273 25.19 -3.50 0.12
C ASP A 273 24.63 -4.45 -0.93
N TRP A 274 23.46 -4.09 -1.47
CA TRP A 274 22.77 -4.86 -2.51
C TRP A 274 22.91 -4.15 -3.85
N THR A 275 23.86 -4.59 -4.66
CA THR A 275 24.26 -3.94 -5.91
C THR A 275 24.09 -4.87 -7.10
N ALA A 276 24.20 -4.34 -8.32
CA ALA A 276 24.20 -5.19 -9.52
C ALA A 276 25.52 -5.95 -9.72
N GLU A 277 26.59 -5.49 -9.04
CA GLU A 277 27.95 -6.03 -9.13
C GLU A 277 28.13 -7.25 -8.22
N GLU A 278 29.31 -7.86 -8.24
CA GLU A 278 29.63 -8.90 -7.27
C GLU A 278 29.61 -8.31 -5.86
N PRO A 279 28.99 -8.98 -4.89
CA PRO A 279 28.83 -8.41 -3.58
C PRO A 279 30.19 -8.42 -2.87
N SER A 280 30.61 -7.25 -2.42
CA SER A 280 31.77 -7.06 -1.57
C SER A 280 31.31 -6.59 -0.19
N GLY A 281 31.99 -7.03 0.85
CA GLY A 281 31.66 -6.65 2.21
C GLY A 281 32.62 -7.30 3.18
N GLN A 282 32.91 -6.60 4.26
CA GLN A 282 33.66 -7.19 5.38
C GLN A 282 32.66 -7.86 6.32
N PRO A 283 32.97 -9.07 6.80
CA PRO A 283 32.18 -9.69 7.84
C PRO A 283 32.11 -8.79 9.08
N PRO A 284 30.98 -8.81 9.81
CA PRO A 284 30.74 -7.87 10.90
C PRO A 284 31.63 -8.10 12.12
N VAL A 285 32.18 -9.31 12.26
CA VAL A 285 33.08 -9.71 13.34
C VAL A 285 34.18 -10.64 12.81
N PRO A 286 35.38 -10.63 13.43
CA PRO A 286 36.42 -11.60 13.11
C PRO A 286 36.01 -13.00 13.61
N ALA A 287 35.65 -13.88 12.68
CA ALA A 287 35.27 -15.27 12.94
C ALA A 287 35.58 -16.15 11.72
N ASP A 288 35.44 -17.47 11.87
CA ASP A 288 35.61 -18.42 10.77
C ASP A 288 34.33 -18.49 9.92
N TRP A 289 34.24 -17.60 8.93
CA TRP A 289 33.08 -17.47 8.05
C TRP A 289 33.13 -18.48 6.91
N ARG A 290 32.11 -19.33 6.81
CA ARG A 290 31.94 -20.31 5.73
C ARG A 290 30.70 -20.00 4.89
N THR A 291 30.76 -20.31 3.60
CA THR A 291 29.61 -20.12 2.70
C THR A 291 28.59 -21.25 2.89
N ALA A 292 27.34 -20.91 3.14
CA ALA A 292 26.20 -21.83 3.26
C ALA A 292 25.33 -21.85 1.98
N GLY A 293 25.81 -21.31 0.86
CA GLY A 293 25.08 -21.20 -0.41
C GLY A 293 24.36 -19.87 -0.56
N ALA A 294 23.27 -19.83 -1.34
CA ALA A 294 22.57 -18.58 -1.64
C ALA A 294 21.05 -18.74 -1.62
N VAL A 295 20.34 -17.63 -1.40
CA VAL A 295 18.88 -17.55 -1.45
C VAL A 295 18.41 -16.49 -2.44
N GLU A 296 17.30 -16.80 -3.12
CA GLU A 296 16.65 -15.89 -4.06
C GLU A 296 15.41 -15.23 -3.42
N HIS A 297 15.31 -13.93 -3.60
CA HIS A 297 14.16 -13.14 -3.15
C HIS A 297 13.75 -12.12 -4.20
N VAL A 298 12.44 -11.94 -4.39
CA VAL A 298 11.90 -11.01 -5.36
C VAL A 298 11.23 -9.85 -4.64
N PHE A 299 11.77 -8.65 -4.85
CA PHE A 299 11.09 -7.40 -4.56
C PHE A 299 10.31 -6.94 -5.81
N THR A 300 9.36 -6.03 -5.62
CA THR A 300 8.59 -5.44 -6.74
C THR A 300 9.50 -4.84 -7.82
N HIS A 301 10.62 -4.25 -7.42
CA HIS A 301 11.50 -3.47 -8.31
C HIS A 301 12.80 -4.18 -8.73
N PHE A 302 13.20 -5.27 -8.07
CA PHE A 302 14.42 -6.03 -8.39
C PHE A 302 14.36 -7.44 -7.80
N SER A 303 15.14 -8.37 -8.35
CA SER A 303 15.41 -9.66 -7.70
C SER A 303 16.75 -9.63 -7.00
N LEU A 304 16.85 -10.33 -5.88
CA LEU A 304 18.01 -10.36 -5.01
C LEU A 304 18.49 -11.79 -4.83
N THR A 305 19.76 -12.01 -5.15
CA THR A 305 20.52 -13.18 -4.72
C THR A 305 21.31 -12.80 -3.48
N LEU A 306 21.10 -13.47 -2.35
CA LEU A 306 21.91 -13.32 -1.15
C LEU A 306 22.77 -14.56 -0.93
N THR A 307 24.08 -14.40 -1.03
CA THR A 307 25.02 -15.43 -0.58
C THR A 307 25.05 -15.42 0.95
N VAL A 308 24.81 -16.57 1.55
CA VAL A 308 24.73 -16.74 3.00
C VAL A 308 26.10 -17.18 3.50
N LEU A 309 26.67 -16.40 4.41
CA LEU A 309 27.87 -16.70 5.15
C LEU A 309 27.46 -17.00 6.59
N VAL A 310 28.01 -18.05 7.17
CA VAL A 310 27.73 -18.47 8.54
C VAL A 310 29.01 -18.55 9.35
N ALA A 311 28.95 -18.10 10.60
CA ALA A 311 30.04 -18.24 11.56
C ALA A 311 29.46 -18.49 12.96
N GLN A 312 30.32 -18.95 13.87
CA GLN A 312 30.01 -19.07 15.29
C GLN A 312 31.03 -18.28 16.10
N VAL A 313 30.58 -17.60 17.15
CA VAL A 313 31.43 -16.88 18.11
C VAL A 313 31.32 -17.46 19.51
N GLN A 314 32.42 -17.38 20.25
CA GLN A 314 32.53 -17.90 21.62
C GLN A 314 31.81 -17.00 22.65
N SER A 315 31.81 -15.69 22.41
CA SER A 315 31.15 -14.69 23.26
C SER A 315 30.10 -13.92 22.47
N ALA A 316 28.89 -13.84 23.04
CA ALA A 316 27.85 -12.95 22.56
C ALA A 316 28.29 -11.49 22.79
N ASP A 317 28.26 -10.68 21.73
CA ASP A 317 28.53 -9.24 21.79
C ASP A 317 27.20 -8.48 21.94
N ASP A 318 27.18 -7.48 22.82
CA ASP A 318 26.02 -6.62 23.11
C ASP A 318 25.63 -5.71 21.92
N ALA A 319 26.49 -5.59 20.90
CA ALA A 319 26.18 -4.91 19.64
C ALA A 319 25.02 -5.59 18.87
N TRP A 320 24.71 -6.85 19.20
CA TRP A 320 23.67 -7.63 18.55
C TRP A 320 22.53 -7.95 19.49
N ARG A 321 21.33 -8.06 18.93
CA ARG A 321 20.23 -8.72 19.62
C ARG A 321 20.30 -10.21 19.32
N TRP A 322 20.53 -11.01 20.35
CA TRP A 322 20.58 -12.48 20.24
C TRP A 322 19.19 -13.07 20.41
N MET A 323 18.77 -13.92 19.48
CA MET A 323 17.44 -14.53 19.48
C MET A 323 17.51 -16.04 19.21
N ALA A 324 16.62 -16.82 19.82
CA ALA A 324 16.42 -18.21 19.41
C ALA A 324 16.04 -18.26 17.92
N PRO A 325 16.55 -19.23 17.13
CA PRO A 325 16.32 -19.27 15.69
C PRO A 325 14.84 -19.22 15.29
N GLU A 326 13.97 -19.92 16.01
CA GLU A 326 12.53 -19.96 15.75
C GLU A 326 11.88 -18.58 15.97
N ALA A 327 12.25 -17.91 17.06
CA ALA A 327 11.76 -16.57 17.37
C ALA A 327 12.29 -15.54 16.37
N ALA A 328 13.55 -15.64 15.97
CA ALA A 328 14.15 -14.78 14.95
C ALA A 328 13.45 -14.98 13.60
N ARG A 329 13.25 -16.23 13.19
CA ARG A 329 12.56 -16.59 11.94
C ARG A 329 11.14 -16.02 11.87
N ALA A 330 10.40 -16.03 12.98
CA ALA A 330 9.05 -15.46 13.05
C ALA A 330 9.04 -13.93 12.95
N ALA A 331 10.08 -13.26 13.46
CA ALA A 331 10.19 -11.80 13.48
C ALA A 331 10.85 -11.20 12.23
N LEU A 332 11.68 -11.97 11.52
CA LEU A 332 12.43 -11.51 10.36
C LEU A 332 11.55 -11.39 9.11
N PRO A 333 11.75 -10.34 8.28
CA PRO A 333 11.24 -10.30 6.92
C PRO A 333 11.61 -11.56 6.13
N THR A 334 10.75 -11.99 5.22
CA THR A 334 10.88 -13.25 4.48
C THR A 334 12.24 -13.45 3.82
N VAL A 335 12.90 -12.39 3.33
CA VAL A 335 14.25 -12.48 2.74
C VAL A 335 15.30 -12.97 3.75
N PHE A 336 15.23 -12.51 5.00
CA PHE A 336 16.16 -12.89 6.05
C PHE A 336 15.77 -14.21 6.72
N ALA A 337 14.47 -14.48 6.86
CA ALA A 337 14.01 -15.79 7.32
C ALA A 337 14.50 -16.91 6.39
N LYS A 338 14.47 -16.72 5.07
CA LYS A 338 15.06 -17.65 4.10
C LYS A 338 16.57 -17.82 4.27
N ALA A 339 17.30 -16.73 4.51
CA ALA A 339 18.75 -16.80 4.72
C ALA A 339 19.11 -17.53 6.03
N LEU A 340 18.32 -17.34 7.08
CA LEU A 340 18.45 -18.09 8.33
C LEU A 340 18.15 -19.58 8.13
N ASP A 341 17.04 -19.92 7.46
CA ASP A 341 16.69 -21.31 7.12
C ASP A 341 17.83 -21.98 6.33
N ARG A 342 18.46 -21.23 5.40
CA ARG A 342 19.60 -21.72 4.61
C ARG A 342 20.87 -21.93 5.43
N ALA A 343 21.12 -21.11 6.45
CA ALA A 343 22.27 -21.27 7.33
C ALA A 343 22.12 -22.44 8.32
N LEU A 344 20.89 -22.84 8.62
CA LEU A 344 20.55 -23.98 9.49
C LEU A 344 20.47 -25.33 8.76
N SER A 345 20.47 -25.31 7.41
CA SER A 345 20.41 -26.50 6.56
C SER A 345 21.77 -27.16 6.39
#